data_AF-A0ABD5YV58-F1
#
_entry.id   AF-A0ABD5YV58-F1
#
_cell.length_a   1.000
_cell.length_b   1.000
_cell.length_c   1.000
_cell.angle_alpha   90.00
_cell.angle_beta   90.00
_cell.angle_gamma   90.00
#
_symmetry.space_group_name_H-M   'P 1'
#
loop_
_entity.id
_entity.type
_entity.pdbx_description
1 polymer ?
#
loop_
_entity_poly.entity_id
_entity_poly.type
_entity_poly.pdbx_seq_one_letter_code
_entity_poly.pdbx_strand_id
1 'polypeptide(L)'
;MSEETSTIAQTMQRIQTALTWPLPDNEMIEPGDRVRDRKRPHQTGTVLTVSDIPAREYYLDSLDRTVAADNPGYSGSEPVVALVWSELASLATAQPPAVYHFPAARLVAESYVRDVPPSELQPAPSHCRTFDRDNPRTLSYISKIRSLGYIESLLLARETGDGLELIEGHKRRWIAEQADLETVAVRVVDLNDWEAAVHYAEDHLGSLDEDTARRTVRVLAAQWDDRIGDIPAVSECLSDMAETA
;
A
#
# COMPACT_ATOMS: atom_id res chain seq x y z
N MET A 1 -38.01 23.54 14.46
CA MET A 1 -37.91 22.34 13.58
C MET A 1 -36.58 22.37 12.83
N SER A 2 -35.52 22.57 13.59
CA SER A 2 -34.20 22.99 13.13
C SER A 2 -33.15 22.30 14.01
N GLU A 3 -32.00 22.03 13.43
CA GLU A 3 -30.76 21.50 14.04
C GLU A 3 -30.73 19.99 14.39
N GLU A 4 -31.76 19.39 14.98
CA GLU A 4 -31.68 17.96 15.37
C GLU A 4 -31.71 16.97 14.19
N THR A 5 -32.53 17.21 13.17
CA THR A 5 -32.61 16.35 11.97
C THR A 5 -31.36 16.46 11.08
N SER A 6 -30.66 17.61 11.12
CA SER A 6 -29.39 17.84 10.41
C SER A 6 -28.24 17.08 11.08
N THR A 7 -28.27 16.97 12.40
CA THR A 7 -27.26 16.25 13.18
C THR A 7 -27.42 14.74 13.03
N ILE A 8 -28.65 14.23 12.93
CA ILE A 8 -28.92 12.80 12.66
C ILE A 8 -28.54 12.43 11.22
N ALA A 9 -28.79 13.29 10.22
CA ALA A 9 -28.35 13.05 8.84
C ALA A 9 -26.81 13.09 8.68
N GLN A 10 -26.13 14.02 9.35
CA GLN A 10 -24.66 14.07 9.39
C GLN A 10 -24.06 12.91 10.20
N THR A 11 -24.72 12.47 11.27
CA THR A 11 -24.32 11.28 12.04
C THR A 11 -24.57 10.01 11.22
N MET A 12 -25.66 9.92 10.46
CA MET A 12 -25.93 8.82 9.52
C MET A 12 -24.95 8.81 8.36
N GLN A 13 -24.52 9.96 7.84
CA GLN A 13 -23.50 10.03 6.78
C GLN A 13 -22.08 9.74 7.31
N ARG A 14 -21.78 10.09 8.57
CA ARG A 14 -20.58 9.63 9.29
C ARG A 14 -20.63 8.13 9.57
N ILE A 15 -21.79 7.61 9.92
CA ILE A 15 -22.03 6.17 10.07
C ILE A 15 -21.92 5.49 8.71
N GLN A 16 -22.37 6.06 7.59
CA GLN A 16 -22.29 5.41 6.27
C GLN A 16 -20.90 5.50 5.62
N THR A 17 -20.09 6.50 6.01
CA THR A 17 -18.68 6.64 5.61
C THR A 17 -17.73 5.91 6.56
N ALA A 18 -18.14 5.66 7.81
CA ALA A 18 -17.43 4.84 8.79
C ALA A 18 -17.89 3.36 8.79
N LEU A 19 -19.08 3.03 8.29
CA LEU A 19 -19.57 1.65 8.12
C LEU A 19 -19.01 0.96 6.88
N THR A 20 -18.17 1.65 6.09
CA THR A 20 -17.21 0.95 5.22
C THR A 20 -15.97 0.47 5.97
N TRP A 21 -15.87 0.70 7.29
CA TRP A 21 -14.79 0.15 8.12
C TRP A 21 -15.17 0.03 9.60
N PRO A 22 -15.45 -1.19 10.02
CA PRO A 22 -14.47 -1.87 10.85
C PRO A 22 -13.83 -2.95 9.99
N LEU A 23 -12.50 -3.02 9.91
CA LEU A 23 -11.93 -4.33 9.58
C LEU A 23 -12.31 -5.26 10.74
N PRO A 24 -13.07 -6.33 10.48
CA PRO A 24 -13.03 -7.46 11.39
C PRO A 24 -11.58 -7.95 11.44
N ASP A 25 -11.24 -8.80 12.41
CA ASP A 25 -9.97 -9.52 12.52
C ASP A 25 -9.64 -10.44 11.31
N ASN A 26 -10.30 -10.24 10.16
CA ASN A 26 -9.93 -10.74 8.85
C ASN A 26 -9.58 -9.55 7.95
N GLU A 27 -8.28 -9.32 7.85
CA GLU A 27 -7.58 -8.62 6.76
C GLU A 27 -8.32 -8.80 5.42
N MET A 28 -8.98 -7.75 4.92
CA MET A 28 -9.57 -7.81 3.59
C MET A 28 -8.43 -7.71 2.57
N ILE A 29 -8.22 -8.80 1.84
CA ILE A 29 -7.30 -8.85 0.70
C ILE A 29 -7.90 -7.98 -0.42
N GLU A 30 -7.10 -7.10 -1.01
CA GLU A 30 -7.46 -6.19 -2.10
C GLU A 30 -6.62 -6.44 -3.37
N PRO A 31 -7.10 -6.05 -4.57
CA PRO A 31 -6.27 -6.05 -5.78
C PRO A 31 -4.97 -5.24 -5.58
N GLY A 32 -3.84 -5.83 -5.99
CA GLY A 32 -2.50 -5.26 -5.78
C GLY A 32 -1.80 -5.77 -4.52
N ASP A 33 -2.53 -6.32 -3.55
CA ASP A 33 -1.90 -6.86 -2.34
C ASP A 33 -0.93 -8.00 -2.68
N ARG A 34 0.20 -8.02 -1.98
CA ARG A 34 1.01 -9.23 -1.89
C ARG A 34 0.36 -10.17 -0.89
N VAL A 35 0.26 -11.43 -1.25
CA VAL A 35 -0.34 -12.47 -0.44
C VAL A 35 0.56 -13.70 -0.38
N ARG A 36 0.47 -14.41 0.73
CA ARG A 36 1.17 -15.66 0.99
C ARG A 36 0.18 -16.80 1.13
N ASP A 37 0.50 -17.96 0.56
CA ASP A 37 -0.34 -19.16 0.73
C ASP A 37 -0.14 -19.76 2.13
N ARG A 38 -1.23 -19.90 2.92
CA ARG A 38 -1.18 -20.56 4.24
C ARG A 38 -0.70 -22.01 4.16
N LYS A 39 -0.98 -22.72 3.06
CA LYS A 39 -0.53 -24.11 2.85
C LYS A 39 0.90 -24.19 2.32
N ARG A 40 1.43 -23.10 1.74
CA ARG A 40 2.77 -23.02 1.16
C ARG A 40 3.38 -21.67 1.54
N PRO A 41 3.86 -21.49 2.78
CA PRO A 41 4.27 -20.18 3.29
C PRO A 41 5.43 -19.53 2.55
N HIS A 42 6.18 -20.29 1.74
CA HIS A 42 7.25 -19.75 0.91
C HIS A 42 6.75 -19.18 -0.42
N GLN A 43 5.48 -19.41 -0.78
CA GLN A 43 4.89 -19.00 -2.04
C GLN A 43 4.14 -17.68 -1.86
N THR A 44 4.67 -16.63 -2.48
CA THR A 44 4.11 -15.27 -2.48
C THR A 44 3.58 -14.91 -3.86
N GLY A 45 2.51 -14.13 -3.90
CA GLY A 45 1.89 -13.70 -5.16
C GLY A 45 1.23 -12.34 -5.04
N THR A 46 0.94 -11.73 -6.18
CA THR A 46 0.24 -10.45 -6.28
C THR A 46 -1.21 -10.71 -6.67
N VAL A 47 -2.13 -10.14 -5.91
CA VAL A 47 -3.57 -10.23 -6.17
C VAL A 47 -3.92 -9.41 -7.40
N LEU A 48 -4.55 -10.05 -8.38
CA LEU A 48 -5.06 -9.39 -9.57
C LEU A 48 -6.49 -8.86 -9.36
N THR A 49 -7.33 -9.67 -8.73
CA THR A 49 -8.73 -9.32 -8.48
C THR A 49 -9.31 -10.16 -7.34
N VAL A 50 -10.35 -9.61 -6.72
CA VAL A 50 -11.16 -10.28 -5.70
C VAL A 50 -12.58 -10.34 -6.23
N SER A 51 -13.14 -11.54 -6.30
CA SER A 51 -14.48 -11.78 -6.82
C SER A 51 -15.47 -11.96 -5.68
N ASP A 52 -16.61 -11.28 -5.80
CA ASP A 52 -17.76 -11.45 -4.90
C ASP A 52 -18.48 -12.80 -5.09
N ILE A 53 -18.13 -13.57 -6.12
CA ILE A 53 -18.68 -14.91 -6.34
C ILE A 53 -18.06 -15.86 -5.30
N PRO A 54 -18.89 -16.53 -4.47
CA PRO A 54 -18.38 -17.46 -3.47
C PRO A 54 -17.60 -18.62 -4.07
N ALA A 55 -16.59 -19.12 -3.37
CA ALA A 55 -15.72 -20.21 -3.86
C ALA A 55 -16.48 -21.50 -4.25
N ARG A 56 -17.66 -21.76 -3.68
CA ARG A 56 -18.51 -22.90 -4.07
C ARG A 56 -19.25 -22.71 -5.40
N GLU A 57 -19.38 -21.47 -5.86
CA GLU A 57 -20.06 -21.06 -7.09
C GLU A 57 -19.07 -20.63 -8.19
N TYR A 58 -17.84 -20.29 -7.81
CA TYR A 58 -16.77 -19.93 -8.75
C TYR A 58 -16.21 -21.18 -9.45
N TYR A 59 -16.54 -21.37 -10.73
CA TYR A 59 -16.10 -22.51 -11.54
C TYR A 59 -14.82 -22.20 -12.31
N LEU A 60 -13.88 -23.16 -12.31
CA LEU A 60 -12.65 -23.09 -13.08
C LEU A 60 -12.75 -24.05 -14.26
N ASP A 61 -13.04 -23.52 -15.45
CA ASP A 61 -13.17 -24.32 -16.69
C ASP A 61 -11.91 -25.16 -16.97
N SER A 62 -10.73 -24.64 -16.64
CA SER A 62 -9.45 -25.33 -16.84
C SER A 62 -9.26 -26.56 -15.95
N LEU A 63 -9.97 -26.66 -14.83
CA LEU A 63 -9.88 -27.75 -13.85
C LEU A 63 -11.18 -28.57 -13.72
N ASP A 64 -12.22 -28.19 -14.47
CA ASP A 64 -13.56 -28.77 -14.46
C ASP A 64 -14.12 -28.96 -13.04
N ARG A 65 -13.98 -27.92 -12.21
CA ARG A 65 -14.42 -27.91 -10.80
C ARG A 65 -14.52 -26.50 -10.24
N THR A 66 -15.16 -26.36 -9.08
CA THR A 66 -15.21 -25.09 -8.35
C THR A 66 -13.96 -24.86 -7.52
N VAL A 67 -13.69 -23.59 -7.18
CA VAL A 67 -12.57 -23.20 -6.30
C VAL A 67 -12.66 -23.91 -4.96
N ALA A 68 -13.86 -24.03 -4.37
CA ALA A 68 -14.07 -24.76 -3.12
C ALA A 68 -13.76 -26.25 -3.24
N ALA A 69 -14.12 -26.89 -4.36
CA ALA A 69 -13.81 -28.30 -4.61
C ALA A 69 -12.29 -28.55 -4.75
N ASP A 70 -11.55 -27.59 -5.33
CA ASP A 70 -10.09 -27.64 -5.43
C ASP A 70 -9.37 -27.29 -4.11
N ASN A 71 -10.07 -26.63 -3.19
CA ASN A 71 -9.54 -26.16 -1.92
C ASN A 71 -10.25 -26.78 -0.70
N PRO A 72 -10.22 -28.12 -0.54
CA PRO A 72 -10.85 -28.76 0.60
C PRO A 72 -10.20 -28.27 1.90
N GLY A 73 -11.05 -27.91 2.87
CA GLY A 73 -10.67 -27.37 4.17
C GLY A 73 -10.90 -25.86 4.35
N TYR A 74 -11.31 -25.15 3.30
CA TYR A 74 -11.74 -23.75 3.38
C TYR A 74 -13.25 -23.63 3.16
N SER A 75 -13.86 -22.57 3.71
CA SER A 75 -15.29 -22.35 3.54
C SER A 75 -15.63 -22.05 2.07
N GLY A 76 -16.69 -22.68 1.56
CA GLY A 76 -17.20 -22.40 0.22
C GLY A 76 -17.95 -21.08 0.10
N SER A 77 -18.20 -20.38 1.21
CA SER A 77 -18.81 -19.04 1.23
C SER A 77 -17.81 -17.91 1.04
N GLU A 78 -16.51 -18.20 1.07
CA GLU A 78 -15.46 -17.19 0.95
C GLU A 78 -15.43 -16.57 -0.46
N PRO A 79 -15.09 -15.28 -0.59
CA PRO A 79 -14.78 -14.69 -1.88
C PRO A 79 -13.55 -15.37 -2.49
N VAL A 80 -13.44 -15.29 -3.83
CA VAL A 80 -12.32 -15.86 -4.57
C VAL A 80 -11.30 -14.78 -4.90
N VAL A 81 -10.05 -15.05 -4.58
CA VAL A 81 -8.91 -14.20 -4.91
C VAL A 81 -8.18 -14.81 -6.11
N ALA A 82 -8.02 -14.03 -7.17
CA ALA A 82 -7.20 -14.37 -8.32
C ALA A 82 -5.84 -13.70 -8.20
N LEU A 83 -4.74 -14.43 -8.40
CA LEU A 83 -3.37 -13.93 -8.22
C LEU A 83 -2.37 -14.52 -9.21
N VAL A 84 -1.20 -13.91 -9.28
CA VAL A 84 -0.01 -14.44 -9.97
C VAL A 84 1.11 -14.64 -8.95
N TRP A 85 1.77 -15.79 -8.97
CA TRP A 85 2.91 -16.04 -8.09
C TRP A 85 4.17 -15.29 -8.54
N SER A 86 4.90 -14.71 -7.59
CA SER A 86 6.09 -13.87 -7.83
C SER A 86 7.22 -14.63 -8.56
N GLU A 87 7.39 -15.93 -8.28
CA GLU A 87 8.39 -16.79 -8.96
C GLU A 87 8.10 -16.98 -10.45
N LEU A 88 6.85 -16.80 -10.87
CA LEU A 88 6.42 -16.99 -12.26
C LEU A 88 6.37 -15.67 -13.04
N ALA A 89 6.23 -14.54 -12.35
CA ALA A 89 6.25 -13.21 -12.97
C ALA A 89 7.65 -12.83 -13.49
N SER A 90 8.71 -13.29 -12.82
CA SER A 90 10.12 -13.01 -13.15
C SER A 90 10.67 -13.84 -14.32
N LEU A 91 9.94 -14.87 -14.77
CA LEU A 91 10.35 -15.77 -15.87
C LEU A 91 9.62 -15.48 -17.20
N ALA A 92 8.84 -14.39 -17.27
CA ALA A 92 7.97 -14.11 -18.41
C ALA A 92 8.73 -13.52 -19.62
N THR A 93 9.35 -14.37 -20.44
CA THR A 93 9.89 -13.98 -21.76
C THR A 93 9.14 -14.55 -22.96
N ALA A 94 7.95 -15.16 -22.82
CA ALA A 94 7.16 -15.58 -24.00
C ALA A 94 5.66 -15.90 -23.78
N GLN A 95 5.16 -16.06 -22.55
CA GLN A 95 3.78 -16.49 -22.31
C GLN A 95 3.18 -15.72 -21.11
N PRO A 96 1.88 -15.36 -21.14
CA PRO A 96 1.25 -14.69 -20.00
C PRO A 96 1.36 -15.56 -18.74
N PRO A 97 1.59 -14.95 -17.56
CA PRO A 97 1.72 -15.69 -16.31
C PRO A 97 0.43 -16.44 -15.98
N ALA A 98 0.56 -17.63 -15.42
CA ALA A 98 -0.59 -18.41 -14.97
C ALA A 98 -1.31 -17.67 -13.83
N VAL A 99 -2.63 -17.54 -13.95
CA VAL A 99 -3.50 -16.97 -12.92
C VAL A 99 -4.07 -18.08 -12.06
N TYR A 100 -3.90 -17.96 -10.74
CA TYR A 100 -4.37 -18.92 -9.75
C TYR A 100 -5.53 -18.35 -8.97
N HIS A 101 -6.46 -19.21 -8.54
CA HIS A 101 -7.69 -18.80 -7.85
C HIS A 101 -7.82 -19.55 -6.52
N PHE A 102 -8.01 -18.82 -5.42
CA PHE A 102 -8.11 -19.40 -4.08
C PHE A 102 -9.25 -18.78 -3.27
N PRO A 103 -9.85 -19.50 -2.30
CA PRO A 103 -10.65 -18.87 -1.27
C PRO A 103 -9.81 -17.84 -0.50
N ALA A 104 -10.34 -16.64 -0.24
CA ALA A 104 -9.59 -15.57 0.44
C ALA A 104 -8.93 -16.04 1.75
N ALA A 105 -9.64 -16.82 2.57
CA ALA A 105 -9.12 -17.38 3.81
C ALA A 105 -7.90 -18.31 3.67
N ARG A 106 -7.57 -18.80 2.47
CA ARG A 106 -6.32 -19.57 2.21
C ARG A 106 -5.10 -18.66 2.15
N LEU A 107 -5.30 -17.39 1.84
CA LEU A 107 -4.26 -16.42 1.68
C LEU A 107 -4.11 -15.62 2.98
N VAL A 108 -2.92 -15.09 3.19
CA VAL A 108 -2.63 -14.07 4.19
C VAL A 108 -2.07 -12.90 3.43
N ALA A 109 -2.58 -11.70 3.65
CA ALA A 109 -1.92 -10.54 3.07
C ALA A 109 -0.52 -10.45 3.69
N GLU A 110 0.49 -10.21 2.87
CA GLU A 110 1.81 -9.80 3.36
C GLU A 110 1.79 -8.34 3.84
N SER A 111 0.58 -7.76 3.96
CA SER A 111 0.34 -6.47 4.54
C SER A 111 -0.83 -6.44 5.49
N TYR A 112 -0.63 -5.85 6.67
CA TYR A 112 -1.69 -5.60 7.66
C TYR A 112 -1.88 -4.10 7.87
N VAL A 113 -3.07 -3.70 8.31
CA VAL A 113 -3.32 -2.33 8.76
C VAL A 113 -3.25 -2.28 10.29
N ARG A 114 -2.47 -1.35 10.84
CA ARG A 114 -2.52 -1.03 12.26
C ARG A 114 -2.50 0.48 12.50
N ASP A 115 -3.11 0.88 13.60
CA ASP A 115 -3.02 2.24 14.11
C ASP A 115 -1.75 2.40 14.94
N VAL A 116 -0.94 3.40 14.64
CA VAL A 116 0.26 3.74 15.40
C VAL A 116 0.37 5.25 15.62
N PRO A 117 1.03 5.71 16.69
CA PRO A 117 1.45 7.10 16.80
C PRO A 117 2.27 7.53 15.57
N PRO A 118 2.02 8.73 15.01
CA PRO A 118 2.82 9.25 13.89
C PRO A 118 4.33 9.32 14.17
N SER A 119 4.70 9.44 15.45
CA SER A 119 6.08 9.46 15.93
C SER A 119 6.81 8.12 15.85
N GLU A 120 6.09 7.00 15.78
CA GLU A 120 6.69 5.66 15.61
C GLU A 120 7.16 5.40 14.17
N LEU A 121 6.68 6.20 13.22
CA LEU A 121 7.02 6.10 11.80
C LEU A 121 8.31 6.85 11.51
N GLN A 122 9.36 6.11 11.18
CA GLN A 122 10.65 6.64 10.77
C GLN A 122 10.63 6.93 9.27
N PRO A 123 11.15 8.06 8.77
CA PRO A 123 11.21 8.30 7.34
C PRO A 123 12.15 7.29 6.66
N ALA A 124 11.78 6.81 5.46
CA ALA A 124 12.70 6.07 4.60
C ALA A 124 14.08 6.76 4.48
N PRO A 125 15.20 6.01 4.45
CA PRO A 125 16.56 6.56 4.31
C PRO A 125 16.73 7.48 3.09
N SER A 126 15.97 7.24 2.02
CA SER A 126 15.99 8.02 0.78
C SER A 126 15.16 9.32 0.84
N HIS A 127 14.49 9.59 1.95
CA HIS A 127 13.60 10.73 2.09
C HIS A 127 14.36 12.07 2.16
N CYS A 128 14.23 12.88 1.10
CA CYS A 128 14.92 14.18 0.97
C CYS A 128 13.99 15.41 1.02
N ARG A 129 12.68 15.21 1.20
CA ARG A 129 11.70 16.31 1.14
C ARG A 129 11.66 17.06 2.46
N THR A 130 11.43 18.36 2.36
CA THR A 130 11.10 19.22 3.50
C THR A 130 9.71 19.80 3.29
N PHE A 131 8.94 19.92 4.37
CA PHE A 131 7.59 20.46 4.30
C PHE A 131 7.54 21.85 4.93
N ASP A 132 7.04 22.81 4.15
CA ASP A 132 6.84 24.18 4.60
C ASP A 132 5.49 24.29 5.34
N ARG A 133 5.57 24.60 6.64
CA ARG A 133 4.41 24.80 7.52
C ARG A 133 3.66 26.08 7.22
N ASP A 134 4.33 27.11 6.74
CA ASP A 134 3.72 28.43 6.51
C ASP A 134 3.02 28.52 5.15
N ASN A 135 3.20 27.52 4.30
CA ASN A 135 2.48 27.41 3.04
C ASN A 135 0.95 27.37 3.25
N PRO A 136 0.14 28.22 2.58
CA PRO A 136 -1.31 28.26 2.76
C PRO A 136 -2.06 26.96 2.47
N ARG A 137 -1.56 26.15 1.51
CA ARG A 137 -2.13 24.83 1.23
C ARG A 137 -1.81 23.84 2.34
N THR A 138 -0.61 23.92 2.92
CA THR A 138 -0.21 23.12 4.07
C THR A 138 -1.08 23.44 5.29
N LEU A 139 -1.24 24.73 5.63
CA LEU A 139 -2.09 25.16 6.74
C LEU A 139 -3.54 24.71 6.57
N SER A 140 -4.08 24.85 5.36
CA SER A 140 -5.44 24.35 5.04
C SER A 140 -5.54 22.84 5.26
N TYR A 141 -4.50 22.09 4.90
CA TYR A 141 -4.51 20.64 5.08
C TYR A 141 -4.41 20.23 6.56
N ILE A 142 -3.53 20.88 7.34
CA ILE A 142 -3.43 20.67 8.80
C ILE A 142 -4.78 20.95 9.47
N SER A 143 -5.42 22.07 9.11
CA SER A 143 -6.74 22.44 9.65
C SER A 143 -7.81 21.41 9.29
N LYS A 144 -7.82 20.93 8.04
CA LYS A 144 -8.71 19.85 7.59
C LYS A 144 -8.51 18.58 8.42
N ILE A 145 -7.26 18.11 8.54
CA ILE A 145 -6.94 16.87 9.26
C ILE A 145 -7.25 17.00 10.75
N ARG A 146 -6.94 18.12 11.38
CA ARG A 146 -7.31 18.39 12.79
C ARG A 146 -8.82 18.36 13.01
N SER A 147 -9.59 18.88 12.06
CA SER A 147 -11.06 18.86 12.11
C SER A 147 -11.64 17.46 11.87
N LEU A 148 -11.04 16.68 10.95
CA LEU A 148 -11.48 15.32 10.65
C LEU A 148 -11.11 14.31 11.74
N GLY A 149 -9.94 14.48 12.36
CA GLY A 149 -9.39 13.53 13.34
C GLY A 149 -8.73 12.30 12.72
N TYR A 150 -8.57 12.24 11.39
CA TYR A 150 -7.92 11.14 10.68
C TYR A 150 -7.35 11.63 9.34
N ILE A 151 -6.42 10.84 8.77
CA ILE A 151 -5.92 10.99 7.40
C ILE A 151 -6.76 10.13 6.44
N GLU A 152 -7.18 10.69 5.31
CA GLU A 152 -8.11 10.03 4.37
C GLU A 152 -7.48 8.83 3.62
N SER A 153 -6.16 8.72 3.59
CA SER A 153 -5.44 7.65 2.90
C SER A 153 -4.40 7.04 3.81
N LEU A 154 -4.30 5.71 3.81
CA LEU A 154 -3.35 4.95 4.63
C LEU A 154 -1.91 5.30 4.30
N LEU A 155 -1.07 5.39 5.32
CA LEU A 155 0.37 5.43 5.14
C LEU A 155 0.89 4.04 4.78
N LEU A 156 1.99 3.98 4.05
CA LEU A 156 2.66 2.71 3.74
C LEU A 156 3.96 2.63 4.53
N ALA A 157 4.13 1.58 5.33
CA ALA A 157 5.34 1.35 6.11
C ALA A 157 5.79 -0.11 6.01
N ARG A 158 7.00 -0.40 6.47
CA ARG A 158 7.52 -1.76 6.66
C ARG A 158 8.12 -1.91 8.05
N GLU A 159 8.18 -3.13 8.57
CA GLU A 159 8.95 -3.41 9.78
C GLU A 159 10.44 -3.54 9.43
N THR A 160 11.28 -2.92 10.26
CA THR A 160 12.75 -3.05 10.23
C THR A 160 13.25 -3.45 11.61
N GLY A 161 14.54 -3.74 11.74
CA GLY A 161 15.16 -3.98 13.05
C GLY A 161 15.05 -2.78 14.00
N ASP A 162 14.83 -1.58 13.47
CA ASP A 162 14.83 -0.31 14.20
C ASP A 162 13.42 0.30 14.39
N GLY A 163 12.37 -0.36 13.88
CA GLY A 163 10.97 0.06 14.04
C GLY A 163 10.18 0.04 12.73
N LEU A 164 9.23 0.97 12.58
CA LEU A 164 8.45 1.13 11.36
C LEU A 164 9.10 2.16 10.44
N GLU A 165 9.53 1.73 9.27
CA GLU A 165 10.03 2.62 8.22
C GLU A 165 8.88 3.01 7.27
N LEU A 166 8.65 4.30 7.11
CA LEU A 166 7.66 4.91 6.26
C LEU A 166 8.16 4.96 4.81
N ILE A 167 7.48 4.21 3.94
CA ILE A 167 7.76 4.11 2.51
C ILE A 167 7.00 5.19 1.73
N GLU A 168 5.73 5.42 2.08
CA GLU A 168 4.87 6.38 1.38
C GLU A 168 4.06 7.22 2.37
N GLY A 169 3.79 8.47 1.99
CA GLY A 169 2.95 9.37 2.77
C GLY A 169 3.71 10.21 3.81
N HIS A 170 5.00 10.50 3.61
CA HIS A 170 5.79 11.36 4.52
C HIS A 170 5.12 12.71 4.81
N LYS A 171 4.49 13.34 3.80
CA LYS A 171 3.74 14.58 4.02
C LYS A 171 2.50 14.34 4.89
N ARG A 172 1.78 13.23 4.68
CA ARG A 172 0.58 12.89 5.46
C ARG A 172 0.93 12.59 6.92
N ARG A 173 1.99 11.82 7.15
CA ARG A 173 2.57 11.59 8.49
C ARG A 173 2.95 12.90 9.16
N TRP A 174 3.69 13.76 8.46
CA TRP A 174 4.08 15.07 9.00
C TRP A 174 2.86 15.96 9.30
N ILE A 175 1.85 16.00 8.42
CA ILE A 175 0.60 16.73 8.66
C ILE A 175 -0.15 16.18 9.87
N ALA A 176 -0.21 14.85 10.06
CA ALA A 176 -0.83 14.23 11.22
C ALA A 176 -0.17 14.66 12.53
N GLU A 177 1.17 14.74 12.56
CA GLU A 177 1.92 15.31 13.69
C GLU A 177 1.56 16.78 13.92
N GLN A 178 1.51 17.61 12.87
CA GLN A 178 1.16 19.03 13.00
C GLN A 178 -0.31 19.27 13.39
N ALA A 179 -1.17 18.28 13.15
CA ALA A 179 -2.60 18.28 13.48
C ALA A 179 -2.87 17.68 14.87
N ASP A 180 -1.83 17.21 15.58
CA ASP A 180 -1.90 16.60 16.91
C ASP A 180 -2.75 15.31 16.94
N LEU A 181 -2.68 14.50 15.87
CA LEU A 181 -3.32 13.18 15.87
C LEU A 181 -2.56 12.21 16.80
N GLU A 182 -3.29 11.50 17.66
CA GLU A 182 -2.72 10.48 18.54
C GLU A 182 -2.30 9.24 17.78
N THR A 183 -3.06 8.84 16.75
CA THR A 183 -2.78 7.69 15.92
C THR A 183 -3.07 7.97 14.44
N VAL A 184 -2.40 7.20 13.57
CA VAL A 184 -2.65 7.13 12.13
C VAL A 184 -2.73 5.68 11.70
N ALA A 185 -3.62 5.39 10.76
CA ALA A 185 -3.75 4.08 10.16
C ALA A 185 -2.64 3.86 9.12
N VAL A 186 -1.92 2.75 9.25
CA VAL A 186 -0.74 2.41 8.45
C VAL A 186 -0.88 1.00 7.91
N ARG A 187 -0.72 0.86 6.60
CA ARG A 187 -0.52 -0.43 5.93
C ARG A 187 0.94 -0.80 6.07
N VAL A 188 1.23 -1.85 6.82
CA VAL A 188 2.58 -2.40 7.00
C VAL A 188 2.78 -3.50 5.98
N VAL A 189 3.81 -3.42 5.13
CA VAL A 189 4.15 -4.40 4.08
C VAL A 189 5.48 -5.08 4.38
N ASP A 190 5.62 -6.32 3.94
CA ASP A 190 6.91 -7.04 3.91
C ASP A 190 7.72 -6.63 2.67
N LEU A 191 8.62 -5.66 2.84
CA LEU A 191 9.56 -5.20 1.82
C LEU A 191 10.99 -5.26 2.33
N ASN A 192 11.87 -5.88 1.55
CA ASN A 192 13.30 -5.77 1.80
C ASN A 192 13.83 -4.36 1.44
N ASP A 193 15.06 -4.05 1.84
CA ASP A 193 15.66 -2.72 1.68
C ASP A 193 15.70 -2.24 0.23
N TRP A 194 15.94 -3.16 -0.71
CA TRP A 194 15.92 -2.84 -2.13
C TRP A 194 14.52 -2.58 -2.65
N GLU A 195 13.55 -3.44 -2.32
CA GLU A 195 12.15 -3.26 -2.73
C GLU A 195 11.58 -1.94 -2.21
N ALA A 196 11.91 -1.57 -0.97
CA ALA A 196 11.56 -0.27 -0.37
C ALA A 196 12.18 0.91 -1.14
N ALA A 197 13.45 0.81 -1.54
CA ALA A 197 14.14 1.84 -2.32
C ALA A 197 13.54 2.01 -3.73
N VAL A 198 13.22 0.91 -4.41
CA VAL A 198 12.53 0.92 -5.72
C VAL A 198 11.17 1.58 -5.57
N HIS A 199 10.37 1.16 -4.60
CA HIS A 199 9.03 1.71 -4.39
C HIS A 199 9.08 3.22 -4.08
N TYR A 200 10.03 3.65 -3.25
CA TYR A 200 10.19 5.06 -2.94
C TYR A 200 10.54 5.86 -4.21
N ALA A 201 11.49 5.38 -5.01
CA ALA A 201 11.94 6.06 -6.22
C ALA A 201 10.82 6.20 -7.27
N GLU A 202 10.11 5.12 -7.57
CA GLU A 202 9.02 5.08 -8.54
C GLU A 202 7.86 6.01 -8.17
N ASP A 203 7.46 6.03 -6.89
CA ASP A 203 6.33 6.84 -6.45
C ASP A 203 6.67 8.34 -6.33
N HIS A 204 7.93 8.66 -6.02
CA HIS A 204 8.28 10.02 -5.63
C HIS A 204 9.00 10.82 -6.72
N LEU A 205 9.98 10.23 -7.43
CA LEU A 205 10.95 11.01 -8.24
C LEU A 205 10.27 11.92 -9.27
N GLY A 206 9.26 11.41 -9.99
CA GLY A 206 8.53 12.20 -11.01
C GLY A 206 7.72 13.38 -10.47
N SER A 207 7.52 13.46 -9.14
CA SER A 207 6.78 14.56 -8.49
C SER A 207 7.68 15.58 -7.79
N LEU A 208 8.99 15.33 -7.73
CA LEU A 208 9.94 16.19 -7.03
C LEU A 208 10.39 17.36 -7.91
N ASP A 209 10.73 18.47 -7.27
CA ASP A 209 11.55 19.50 -7.92
C ASP A 209 12.94 18.94 -8.24
N GLU A 210 13.59 19.54 -9.24
CA GLU A 210 14.87 19.09 -9.79
C GLU A 210 15.96 18.92 -8.72
N ASP A 211 16.07 19.86 -7.78
CA ASP A 211 17.09 19.80 -6.71
C ASP A 211 16.80 18.68 -5.71
N THR A 212 15.54 18.44 -5.37
CA THR A 212 15.14 17.34 -4.49
C THR A 212 15.26 15.99 -5.18
N ALA A 213 14.93 15.90 -6.47
CA ALA A 213 15.17 14.70 -7.28
C ALA A 213 16.66 14.36 -7.33
N ARG A 214 17.52 15.34 -7.63
CA ARG A 214 18.99 15.18 -7.62
C ARG A 214 19.53 14.68 -6.30
N ARG A 215 19.07 15.26 -5.18
CA ARG A 215 19.47 14.81 -3.83
C ARG A 215 19.02 13.38 -3.58
N THR A 216 17.79 13.05 -3.96
CA THR A 216 17.23 11.70 -3.82
C THR A 216 18.04 10.66 -4.59
N VAL A 217 18.35 10.93 -5.86
CA VAL A 217 19.18 10.06 -6.71
C VAL A 217 20.58 9.88 -6.10
N ARG A 218 21.20 10.94 -5.57
CA ARG A 218 22.50 10.82 -4.88
C ARG A 218 22.44 9.96 -3.62
N VAL A 219 21.37 10.08 -2.83
CA VAL A 219 21.20 9.24 -1.63
C VAL A 219 20.98 7.78 -2.01
N LEU A 220 20.15 7.52 -3.03
CA LEU A 220 19.96 6.17 -3.57
C LEU A 220 21.28 5.59 -4.10
N ALA A 221 22.06 6.36 -4.86
CA ALA A 221 23.36 5.93 -5.37
C ALA A 221 24.35 5.61 -4.25
N ALA A 222 24.36 6.40 -3.16
CA ALA A 222 25.23 6.15 -2.03
C ALA A 222 24.88 4.87 -1.25
N GLN A 223 23.64 4.38 -1.37
CA GLN A 223 23.18 3.16 -0.69
C GLN A 223 23.28 1.92 -1.59
N TRP A 224 23.11 2.09 -2.90
CA TRP A 224 22.87 0.99 -3.83
C TRP A 224 23.80 0.99 -5.06
N ASP A 225 24.77 1.91 -5.10
CA ASP A 225 25.75 2.07 -6.17
C ASP A 225 25.06 2.09 -7.56
N ASP A 226 25.61 1.37 -8.52
CA ASP A 226 25.14 1.34 -9.92
C ASP A 226 23.78 0.65 -10.09
N ARG A 227 23.33 -0.10 -9.07
CA ARG A 227 22.08 -0.86 -9.13
C ARG A 227 20.87 0.05 -9.30
N ILE A 228 20.96 1.32 -8.91
CA ILE A 228 19.87 2.29 -9.08
C ILE A 228 19.51 2.52 -10.55
N GLY A 229 20.42 2.21 -11.49
CA GLY A 229 20.15 2.29 -12.93
C GLY A 229 19.08 1.29 -13.39
N ASP A 230 18.82 0.24 -12.61
CA ASP A 230 17.75 -0.73 -12.88
C ASP A 230 16.35 -0.18 -12.52
N ILE A 231 16.27 0.97 -11.86
CA ILE A 231 15.00 1.62 -11.47
C ILE A 231 14.55 2.56 -12.60
N PRO A 232 13.43 2.28 -13.29
CA PRO A 232 12.94 3.11 -14.39
C PRO A 232 12.88 4.61 -14.06
N ALA A 233 12.29 4.99 -12.92
CA ALA A 233 12.16 6.40 -12.53
C ALA A 233 13.51 7.09 -12.29
N VAL A 234 14.53 6.35 -11.83
CA VAL A 234 15.90 6.87 -11.68
C VAL A 234 16.54 7.04 -13.05
N SER A 235 16.40 6.07 -13.94
CA SER A 235 16.94 6.14 -15.31
C SER A 235 16.35 7.32 -16.09
N GLU A 236 15.05 7.55 -15.96
CA GLU A 236 14.36 8.70 -16.56
C GLU A 236 14.92 10.02 -15.99
N CYS A 237 14.97 10.13 -14.66
CA CYS A 237 15.52 11.32 -13.99
C CYS A 237 16.98 11.61 -14.40
N LEU A 238 17.82 10.59 -14.50
CA LEU A 238 19.21 10.74 -14.94
C LEU A 238 19.32 11.18 -16.41
N SER A 239 18.41 10.72 -17.28
CA SER A 239 18.37 11.11 -18.69
C SER A 239 17.96 12.58 -18.85
N ASP A 240 16.90 13.00 -18.15
CA ASP A 240 16.45 14.40 -18.14
C ASP A 240 17.54 15.36 -17.62
N MET A 241 18.30 14.91 -16.63
CA MET A 241 19.45 15.67 -16.10
C MET A 241 20.62 15.78 -17.07
N ALA A 242 20.80 14.81 -17.96
CA ALA A 242 21.86 14.83 -18.98
C ALA A 242 21.50 15.72 -20.17
N GLU A 243 20.21 15.85 -20.50
CA GLU A 243 19.73 16.73 -21.58
C GLU A 243 19.75 18.23 -21.21
N THR A 244 19.79 18.54 -19.91
CA THR A 244 19.76 19.91 -19.37
C THR A 244 21.13 20.48 -18.99
N ALA A 245 22.20 19.69 -19.13
CA ALA A 245 23.60 20.05 -18.80
C ALA A 245 24.40 20.55 -20.01
#